data_AF-Q5CRM9-F1
#
_entry.id   AF-Q5CRM9-F1
#
_cell.length_a   1.000
_cell.length_b   1.000
_cell.length_c   1.000
_cell.angle_alpha   90.00
_cell.angle_beta   90.00
_cell.angle_gamma   90.00
#
_symmetry.space_group_name_H-M   'P 1'
#
loop_
_entity.id
_entity.type
_entity.pdbx_description
1 polymer ?
#
loop_
_entity_poly.entity_id
_entity_poly.type
_entity_poly.pdbx_seq_one_letter_code
_entity_poly.pdbx_strand_id
1 'polypeptide(L)'
;MTMKSTVNLMLGVAIGTAIGYKLYPNIEGNNLKHNLLKNMDIQHVNIGQKYFSKKFNKYSDKIVKSVTGGFYPSVKLPSTENLILRESYLSSVSFRDKIPNWVAEKISNETCSGKANRADCVFQVDPDVPLIWSAENKDYFASGYSRGHMAAAGQHKNTETAQSDTFYLSGNILPQDLSNNGADWYRLELISRELTNYYQDVYVVSGPLFAPNYMRSKDFKKLAQNLESIKKEDPPKDALGQICVIHKKDVLDKARELGDEKKMDPNLIVKSDLKDTPVNTVTYEVIGDKLVSAPPHLFKVILAVNPKKEKDIDVPPVAFGSFIMKNEPESKRHLITEYMVPLKSIEISTGLDFSGLKEFTINYLKANISRKDFKKLLNYEDLDEFENMYSICNVKDTLRHGKSAQSICNDEDSERVKSWRYLGYIKLSKTKKELEDIWNTIKSNGYDKENFFLRKEYVNKCKSLGIEPEKF
;
A
#
# COMPACT_ATOMS: atom_id res chain seq x y z
N MET A 1 8.86 -14.98 -50.38
CA MET A 1 8.95 -15.48 -48.99
C MET A 1 10.16 -14.79 -48.37
N THR A 2 9.94 -13.61 -47.79
CA THR A 2 10.99 -12.66 -47.41
C THR A 2 10.74 -12.18 -45.99
N MET A 3 11.68 -12.46 -45.10
CA MET A 3 11.77 -11.90 -43.76
C MET A 3 11.65 -10.37 -43.83
N LYS A 4 10.71 -9.79 -43.09
CA LYS A 4 10.75 -8.37 -42.72
C LYS A 4 11.00 -8.30 -41.23
N SER A 5 12.22 -7.91 -40.88
CA SER A 5 12.61 -7.45 -39.55
C SER A 5 11.87 -6.16 -39.23
N THR A 6 11.01 -6.18 -38.22
CA THR A 6 10.39 -4.96 -37.68
C THR A 6 11.37 -4.35 -36.68
N VAL A 7 11.93 -3.19 -37.05
CA VAL A 7 12.86 -2.40 -36.25
C VAL A 7 12.09 -1.77 -35.07
N ASN A 8 12.49 -2.09 -33.84
CA ASN A 8 12.03 -1.38 -32.64
C ASN A 8 12.67 0.01 -32.61
N LEU A 9 11.86 1.05 -32.64
CA LEU A 9 12.32 2.43 -32.55
C LEU A 9 12.68 2.75 -31.08
N MET A 10 13.97 2.71 -30.74
CA MET A 10 14.49 3.27 -29.50
C MET A 10 14.71 4.77 -29.68
N LEU A 11 13.90 5.60 -29.01
CA LEU A 11 14.17 7.03 -28.87
C LEU A 11 14.96 7.26 -27.57
N GLY A 12 16.28 7.37 -27.68
CA GLY A 12 17.15 7.80 -26.60
C GLY A 12 17.28 9.32 -26.61
N VAL A 13 16.93 9.99 -25.52
CA VAL A 13 17.41 11.35 -25.24
C VAL A 13 18.57 11.21 -24.27
N ALA A 14 19.79 11.44 -24.77
CA ALA A 14 21.01 11.35 -24.01
C ALA A 14 21.36 12.72 -23.42
N ILE A 15 21.07 12.92 -22.14
CA ILE A 15 21.85 13.81 -21.25
C ILE A 15 21.91 13.09 -19.89
N GLY A 16 23.14 12.88 -19.39
CA GLY A 16 23.50 11.81 -18.46
C GLY A 16 22.63 11.69 -17.21
N THR A 17 21.86 10.62 -17.13
CA THR A 17 21.15 10.09 -15.94
C THR A 17 20.74 8.65 -16.25
N ALA A 18 20.57 7.81 -15.22
CA ALA A 18 20.30 6.37 -15.34
C ALA A 18 19.21 6.04 -16.38
N ILE A 19 19.55 5.17 -17.35
CA ILE A 19 18.64 4.74 -18.41
C ILE A 19 17.59 3.80 -17.82
N GLY A 20 16.42 4.35 -17.45
CA GLY A 20 15.20 3.58 -17.24
C GLY A 20 14.55 3.28 -18.59
N TYR A 21 14.53 2.01 -19.00
CA TYR A 21 13.81 1.60 -20.21
C TYR A 21 12.31 1.53 -19.93
N LYS A 22 11.53 2.44 -20.51
CA LYS A 22 10.06 2.37 -20.52
C LYS A 22 9.64 1.49 -21.69
N LEU A 23 9.37 0.21 -21.44
CA LEU A 23 8.90 -0.73 -22.46
C LEU A 23 7.38 -0.59 -22.61
N TYR A 24 6.91 -0.18 -23.78
CA TYR A 24 5.50 -0.20 -24.15
C TYR A 24 5.22 -1.47 -24.97
N PRO A 25 4.56 -2.51 -24.41
CA PRO A 25 4.12 -3.62 -25.23
C PRO A 25 2.96 -3.18 -26.13
N ASN A 26 3.18 -3.30 -27.44
CA ASN A 26 2.17 -3.10 -28.45
C ASN A 26 1.30 -4.37 -28.51
N ILE A 27 0.16 -4.37 -27.81
CA ILE A 27 -0.79 -5.49 -27.81
C ILE A 27 -1.99 -5.07 -28.67
N GLU A 28 -2.00 -5.52 -29.93
CA GLU A 28 -3.20 -5.64 -30.74
C GLU A 28 -3.82 -7.00 -30.46
N GLY A 29 -4.99 -7.02 -29.83
CA GLY A 29 -5.73 -8.23 -29.52
C GLY A 29 -7.13 -7.90 -29.02
N ASN A 30 -8.13 -8.25 -29.83
CA ASN A 30 -9.55 -8.04 -29.55
C ASN A 30 -10.00 -8.82 -28.31
N ASN A 31 -10.37 -8.10 -27.24
CA ASN A 31 -11.66 -8.27 -26.54
C ASN A 31 -11.84 -7.20 -25.44
N LEU A 32 -12.86 -6.35 -25.63
CA LEU A 32 -13.53 -5.48 -24.67
C LEU A 32 -12.72 -4.39 -23.91
N LYS A 33 -12.90 -3.14 -24.36
CA LYS A 33 -12.81 -1.87 -23.59
C LYS A 33 -11.45 -1.42 -23.01
N HIS A 34 -10.32 -1.94 -23.49
CA HIS A 34 -8.99 -1.40 -23.16
C HIS A 34 -8.63 -0.03 -23.79
N ASN A 35 -9.50 0.56 -24.62
CA ASN A 35 -9.17 1.75 -25.42
C ASN A 35 -9.53 3.12 -24.79
N LEU A 36 -10.08 3.18 -23.57
CA LEU A 36 -10.44 4.47 -22.96
C LEU A 36 -9.30 5.12 -22.15
N LEU A 37 -8.37 4.33 -21.61
CA LEU A 37 -7.26 4.85 -20.79
C LEU A 37 -5.97 5.09 -21.58
N LYS A 38 -5.84 4.54 -22.80
CA LYS A 38 -4.62 4.66 -23.62
C LYS A 38 -4.35 6.07 -24.19
N ASN A 39 -5.34 6.96 -24.22
CA ASN A 39 -5.25 8.27 -24.90
C ASN A 39 -5.68 9.48 -24.08
N MET A 40 -6.09 9.32 -22.82
CA MET A 40 -6.33 10.48 -21.97
C MET A 40 -5.03 10.81 -21.24
N ASP A 41 -4.51 12.00 -21.49
CA ASP A 41 -3.54 12.66 -20.64
C ASP A 41 -4.25 13.01 -19.31
N ILE A 42 -4.52 11.98 -18.50
CA ILE A 42 -5.39 12.04 -17.31
C ILE A 42 -4.79 13.00 -16.27
N GLN A 43 -3.47 13.21 -16.30
CA GLN A 43 -2.76 14.13 -15.42
C GLN A 43 -3.13 15.61 -15.66
N HIS A 44 -3.69 15.95 -16.83
CA HIS A 44 -3.98 17.33 -17.24
C HIS A 44 -5.47 17.65 -17.39
N VAL A 45 -6.38 16.82 -16.87
CA VAL A 45 -7.81 17.17 -16.82
C VAL A 45 -8.03 18.24 -15.74
N ASN A 46 -7.81 19.50 -16.13
CA ASN A 46 -8.00 20.68 -15.30
C ASN A 46 -9.50 21.00 -15.22
N ILE A 47 -10.22 20.38 -14.28
CA ILE A 47 -11.65 20.65 -14.07
C ILE A 47 -11.76 21.99 -13.32
N GLY A 48 -11.99 23.06 -14.07
CA GLY A 48 -12.00 24.44 -13.58
C GLY A 48 -12.89 24.69 -12.35
N GLN A 49 -12.33 25.43 -11.39
CA GLN A 49 -12.87 25.79 -10.06
C GLN A 49 -14.14 26.67 -10.01
N LYS A 50 -14.89 26.87 -11.10
CA LYS A 50 -16.01 27.82 -11.11
C LYS A 50 -17.35 27.14 -11.33
N TYR A 51 -18.18 27.18 -10.28
CA TYR A 51 -19.60 26.79 -10.19
C TYR A 51 -19.90 25.30 -9.91
N PHE A 52 -19.69 24.89 -8.65
CA PHE A 52 -20.25 23.66 -8.09
C PHE A 52 -21.79 23.76 -7.98
N SER A 53 -22.49 23.34 -9.03
CA SER A 53 -23.92 23.02 -8.99
C SER A 53 -24.11 21.50 -8.86
N LYS A 54 -25.21 21.04 -8.26
CA LYS A 54 -25.59 19.60 -8.18
C LYS A 54 -25.53 18.86 -9.52
N LYS A 55 -25.64 19.58 -10.65
CA LYS A 55 -25.59 19.03 -12.01
C LYS A 55 -24.16 18.71 -12.48
N PHE A 56 -23.16 19.45 -11.98
CA PHE A 56 -21.74 19.26 -12.32
C PHE A 56 -21.12 18.07 -11.55
N ASN A 57 -21.51 17.86 -10.28
CA ASN A 57 -21.11 16.66 -9.51
C ASN A 57 -21.50 15.37 -10.23
N LYS A 58 -22.71 15.30 -10.81
CA LYS A 58 -23.14 14.11 -11.57
C LYS A 58 -22.27 13.83 -12.81
N TYR A 59 -21.70 14.88 -13.42
CA TYR A 59 -20.83 14.74 -14.59
C TYR A 59 -19.39 14.38 -14.19
N SER A 60 -18.85 14.98 -13.12
CA SER A 60 -17.56 14.58 -12.57
C SER A 60 -17.59 13.14 -12.06
N ASP A 61 -18.65 12.73 -11.36
CA ASP A 61 -18.80 11.35 -10.86
C ASP A 61 -18.85 10.34 -12.01
N LYS A 62 -19.48 10.70 -13.13
CA LYS A 62 -19.51 9.86 -14.33
C LYS A 62 -18.12 9.72 -14.97
N ILE A 63 -17.34 10.82 -15.03
CA ILE A 63 -15.98 10.80 -15.54
C ILE A 63 -15.08 9.98 -14.61
N VAL A 64 -15.08 10.27 -13.30
CA VAL A 64 -14.32 9.51 -12.30
C VAL A 64 -14.66 8.03 -12.42
N LYS A 65 -15.95 7.66 -12.42
CA LYS A 65 -16.37 6.27 -12.58
C LYS A 65 -15.90 5.66 -13.91
N SER A 66 -15.88 6.42 -15.00
CA SER A 66 -15.39 5.91 -16.29
C SER A 66 -13.89 5.69 -16.33
N VAL A 67 -13.12 6.45 -15.55
CA VAL A 67 -11.65 6.38 -15.49
C VAL A 67 -11.20 5.36 -14.45
N THR A 68 -11.84 5.34 -13.27
CA THR A 68 -11.37 4.58 -12.11
C THR A 68 -12.25 3.39 -11.74
N GLY A 69 -13.34 3.15 -12.48
CA GLY A 69 -14.40 2.23 -12.07
C GLY A 69 -15.22 2.72 -10.87
N GLY A 70 -14.84 3.86 -10.27
CA GLY A 70 -15.35 4.32 -8.97
C GLY A 70 -14.55 3.77 -7.78
N PHE A 71 -13.44 3.07 -8.02
CA PHE A 71 -12.58 2.51 -6.96
C PHE A 71 -11.60 3.51 -6.37
N TYR A 72 -11.39 4.64 -7.06
CA TYR A 72 -10.64 5.78 -6.56
C TYR A 72 -11.46 7.06 -6.80
N PRO A 73 -11.53 7.99 -5.84
CA PRO A 73 -12.52 9.08 -5.85
C PRO A 73 -12.11 10.29 -6.72
N SER A 74 -10.96 10.24 -7.39
CA SER A 74 -10.45 11.33 -8.23
C SER A 74 -9.93 10.80 -9.57
N VAL A 75 -9.90 11.64 -10.59
CA VAL A 75 -9.23 11.31 -11.86
C VAL A 75 -7.71 11.37 -11.73
N LYS A 76 -7.19 12.11 -10.73
CA LYS A 76 -5.76 12.20 -10.47
C LYS A 76 -5.30 11.01 -9.62
N LEU A 77 -4.89 9.95 -10.31
CA LEU A 77 -4.48 8.67 -9.72
C LEU A 77 -3.10 8.75 -9.03
N PRO A 78 -2.79 7.85 -8.07
CA PRO A 78 -1.48 7.79 -7.41
C PRO A 78 -0.30 7.65 -8.38
N SER A 79 -0.51 6.90 -9.45
CA SER A 79 0.32 6.89 -10.66
C SER A 79 -0.51 6.34 -11.84
N THR A 80 0.06 6.27 -13.04
CA THR A 80 -0.66 5.79 -14.24
C THR A 80 0.07 4.65 -14.95
N GLU A 81 1.05 4.02 -14.29
CA GLU A 81 1.80 2.91 -14.85
C GLU A 81 0.93 1.64 -14.94
N ASN A 82 0.89 1.01 -16.11
CA ASN A 82 0.24 -0.29 -16.38
C ASN A 82 -1.07 -0.51 -15.61
N LEU A 83 -2.06 0.37 -15.83
CA LEU A 83 -3.34 0.31 -15.14
C LEU A 83 -4.18 -0.88 -15.58
N ILE A 84 -4.72 -1.60 -14.59
CA ILE A 84 -5.64 -2.74 -14.78
C ILE A 84 -6.91 -2.47 -13.97
N LEU A 85 -8.05 -2.47 -14.66
CA LEU A 85 -9.37 -2.31 -14.05
C LEU A 85 -10.06 -3.67 -13.94
N ARG A 86 -10.42 -4.07 -12.72
CA ARG A 86 -11.19 -5.28 -12.42
C ARG A 86 -12.65 -4.95 -12.10
N GLU A 87 -13.44 -5.98 -11.80
CA GLU A 87 -14.83 -5.78 -11.36
C GLU A 87 -14.93 -5.00 -10.04
N SER A 88 -13.92 -5.08 -9.18
CA SER A 88 -14.01 -4.61 -7.79
C SER A 88 -12.81 -3.79 -7.30
N TYR A 89 -11.77 -3.62 -8.11
CA TYR A 89 -10.61 -2.80 -7.80
C TYR A 89 -9.92 -2.24 -9.07
N LEU A 90 -9.05 -1.25 -8.88
CA LEU A 90 -8.14 -0.68 -9.87
C LEU A 90 -6.70 -0.89 -9.39
N SER A 91 -5.81 -1.35 -10.26
CA SER A 91 -4.41 -1.58 -9.93
C SER A 91 -3.47 -0.88 -10.89
N SER A 92 -2.32 -0.41 -10.40
CA SER A 92 -1.15 -0.08 -11.20
C SER A 92 -0.11 -1.16 -11.00
N VAL A 93 0.43 -1.73 -12.08
CA VAL A 93 1.36 -2.88 -11.99
C VAL A 93 2.80 -2.49 -12.33
N SER A 94 3.75 -2.87 -11.48
CA SER A 94 5.18 -2.78 -11.81
C SER A 94 5.59 -4.00 -12.63
N PHE A 95 5.88 -3.81 -13.92
CA PHE A 95 6.44 -4.88 -14.75
C PHE A 95 7.86 -5.29 -14.33
N ARG A 96 8.58 -4.37 -13.70
CA ARG A 96 9.91 -4.63 -13.14
C ARG A 96 9.82 -5.63 -11.98
N ASP A 97 8.91 -5.36 -11.05
CA ASP A 97 8.80 -6.07 -9.77
C ASP A 97 7.80 -7.25 -9.81
N LYS A 98 6.96 -7.31 -10.85
CA LYS A 98 5.84 -8.29 -11.03
C LYS A 98 4.86 -8.30 -9.85
N ILE A 99 4.69 -7.15 -9.21
CA ILE A 99 3.74 -6.89 -8.12
C ILE A 99 3.03 -5.55 -8.42
N PRO A 100 1.89 -5.25 -7.77
CA PRO A 100 1.27 -3.94 -7.91
C PRO A 100 2.17 -2.83 -7.34
N ASN A 101 2.23 -1.68 -8.02
CA ASN A 101 2.68 -0.40 -7.46
C ASN A 101 1.70 0.08 -6.37
N TRP A 102 0.40 -0.06 -6.65
CA TRP A 102 -0.70 0.21 -5.73
C TRP A 102 -1.98 -0.44 -6.25
N VAL A 103 -2.89 -0.74 -5.34
CA VAL A 103 -4.24 -1.22 -5.64
C VAL A 103 -5.25 -0.36 -4.88
N ALA A 104 -6.21 0.21 -5.61
CA ALA A 104 -7.30 1.01 -5.09
C ALA A 104 -8.62 0.23 -5.15
N GLU A 105 -9.35 0.23 -4.05
CA GLU A 105 -10.66 -0.39 -3.91
C GLU A 105 -11.65 0.58 -3.25
N LYS A 106 -12.92 0.44 -3.60
CA LYS A 106 -14.03 1.09 -2.89
C LYS A 106 -14.93 0.00 -2.33
N ILE A 107 -15.02 -0.07 -1.02
CA ILE A 107 -15.75 -1.10 -0.30
C ILE A 107 -16.97 -0.50 0.41
N SER A 108 -17.97 -1.34 0.59
CA SER A 108 -19.19 -1.03 1.34
C SER A 108 -19.66 -2.29 2.07
N ASN A 109 -20.73 -2.17 2.86
CA ASN A 109 -21.30 -3.32 3.55
C ASN A 109 -21.76 -4.37 2.53
N GLU A 110 -22.31 -3.94 1.39
CA GLU A 110 -22.76 -4.82 0.31
C GLU A 110 -21.60 -5.59 -0.33
N THR A 111 -20.46 -4.94 -0.61
CA THR A 111 -19.29 -5.63 -1.17
C THR A 111 -18.71 -6.64 -0.19
N CYS A 112 -18.76 -6.35 1.12
CA CYS A 112 -18.16 -7.19 2.15
C CYS A 112 -19.05 -8.35 2.64
N SER A 113 -20.36 -8.35 2.36
CA SER A 113 -21.33 -9.29 2.96
C SER A 113 -21.92 -10.34 2.01
N GLY A 114 -21.50 -10.37 0.74
CA GLY A 114 -22.02 -11.32 -0.24
C GLY A 114 -21.64 -12.79 0.00
N LYS A 115 -22.16 -13.66 -0.88
CA LYS A 115 -22.08 -15.13 -0.76
C LYS A 115 -20.84 -15.76 -1.40
N ALA A 116 -20.04 -14.98 -2.14
CA ALA A 116 -18.83 -15.54 -2.77
C ALA A 116 -17.92 -16.16 -1.71
N ASN A 117 -17.42 -17.35 -2.03
CA ASN A 117 -16.63 -18.15 -1.14
C ASN A 117 -15.18 -18.22 -1.62
N ARG A 118 -14.28 -17.74 -0.76
CA ARG A 118 -12.84 -17.68 -1.03
C ARG A 118 -12.24 -19.05 -1.36
N ALA A 119 -12.83 -20.14 -0.86
CA ALA A 119 -12.35 -21.50 -1.12
C ALA A 119 -12.48 -21.92 -2.59
N ASP A 120 -13.35 -21.26 -3.36
CA ASP A 120 -13.58 -21.53 -4.78
C ASP A 120 -12.62 -20.73 -5.68
N CYS A 121 -11.85 -19.81 -5.10
CA CYS A 121 -10.91 -18.96 -5.83
C CYS A 121 -9.51 -19.59 -5.89
N VAL A 122 -8.83 -19.38 -7.03
CA VAL A 122 -7.50 -19.95 -7.29
C VAL A 122 -6.54 -18.83 -7.68
N PHE A 123 -5.38 -18.80 -7.04
CA PHE A 123 -4.29 -17.93 -7.46
C PHE A 123 -3.86 -18.26 -8.87
N GLN A 124 -3.84 -17.25 -9.75
CA GLN A 124 -3.55 -17.46 -11.16
C GLN A 124 -2.78 -16.29 -11.75
N VAL A 125 -2.09 -16.58 -12.85
CA VAL A 125 -1.39 -15.58 -13.66
C VAL A 125 -2.39 -14.51 -14.10
N ASP A 126 -1.96 -13.26 -14.07
CA ASP A 126 -2.81 -12.16 -14.50
C ASP A 126 -2.93 -12.18 -16.04
N PRO A 127 -4.15 -12.33 -16.61
CA PRO A 127 -4.34 -12.44 -18.06
C PRO A 127 -4.04 -11.13 -18.81
N ASP A 128 -4.06 -9.99 -18.12
CA ASP A 128 -3.85 -8.66 -18.71
C ASP A 128 -2.41 -8.17 -18.52
N VAL A 129 -1.57 -8.95 -17.84
CA VAL A 129 -0.13 -8.70 -17.72
C VAL A 129 0.62 -9.66 -18.67
N PRO A 130 1.45 -9.15 -19.61
CA PRO A 130 2.19 -10.03 -20.49
C PRO A 130 3.09 -10.99 -19.70
N LEU A 131 3.14 -12.25 -20.12
CA LEU A 131 3.72 -13.36 -19.35
C LEU A 131 5.19 -13.15 -18.92
N ILE A 132 5.97 -12.36 -19.66
CA ILE A 132 7.36 -12.03 -19.30
C ILE A 132 7.46 -11.10 -18.09
N TRP A 133 6.40 -10.34 -17.80
CA TRP A 133 6.28 -9.44 -16.66
C TRP A 133 5.24 -9.91 -15.64
N SER A 134 4.67 -11.09 -15.82
CA SER A 134 3.74 -11.66 -14.85
C SER A 134 4.45 -12.61 -13.88
N ALA A 135 4.08 -12.52 -12.61
CA ALA A 135 4.38 -13.54 -11.63
C ALA A 135 3.56 -14.82 -11.89
N GLU A 136 4.10 -15.96 -11.49
CA GLU A 136 3.47 -17.28 -11.56
C GLU A 136 3.44 -17.94 -10.17
N ASN A 137 2.56 -18.92 -9.97
CA ASN A 137 2.47 -19.62 -8.68
C ASN A 137 3.77 -20.30 -8.25
N LYS A 138 4.58 -20.73 -9.23
CA LYS A 138 5.88 -21.38 -8.98
C LYS A 138 6.88 -20.42 -8.32
N ASP A 139 6.76 -19.12 -8.54
CA ASP A 139 7.66 -18.14 -7.94
C ASP A 139 7.42 -18.01 -6.44
N TYR A 140 6.17 -18.17 -6.02
CA TYR A 140 5.75 -18.15 -4.62
C TYR A 140 5.95 -19.48 -3.90
N PHE A 141 5.86 -20.59 -4.63
CA PHE A 141 5.95 -21.92 -4.05
C PHE A 141 7.30 -22.13 -3.36
N ALA A 142 7.26 -22.53 -2.09
CA ALA A 142 8.44 -22.77 -1.25
C ALA A 142 9.41 -21.56 -1.10
N SER A 143 8.99 -20.35 -1.45
CA SER A 143 9.80 -19.13 -1.35
C SER A 143 10.02 -18.63 0.09
N GLY A 144 9.26 -19.15 1.06
CA GLY A 144 9.20 -18.60 2.42
C GLY A 144 8.15 -17.50 2.60
N TYR A 145 7.61 -16.97 1.50
CA TYR A 145 6.54 -15.97 1.49
C TYR A 145 5.17 -16.58 1.17
N SER A 146 4.14 -15.93 1.68
CA SER A 146 2.77 -16.13 1.23
C SER A 146 2.42 -15.22 0.05
N ARG A 147 1.28 -15.53 -0.60
CA ARG A 147 0.62 -14.68 -1.59
C ARG A 147 -0.26 -13.66 -0.85
N GLY A 148 0.29 -12.48 -0.58
CA GLY A 148 -0.35 -11.40 0.17
C GLY A 148 -1.23 -10.52 -0.71
N HIS A 149 -2.48 -10.29 -0.30
CA HIS A 149 -3.44 -9.48 -1.09
C HIS A 149 -3.31 -8.00 -0.75
N MET A 150 -3.38 -7.14 -1.76
CA MET A 150 -3.52 -5.69 -1.58
C MET A 150 -4.97 -5.25 -1.45
N ALA A 151 -5.83 -5.71 -2.38
CA ALA A 151 -7.29 -5.72 -2.25
C ALA A 151 -7.73 -7.11 -1.73
N ALA A 152 -8.23 -7.18 -0.50
CA ALA A 152 -8.42 -8.47 0.18
C ALA A 152 -9.71 -9.16 -0.26
N ALA A 153 -9.64 -10.45 -0.57
CA ALA A 153 -10.80 -11.25 -1.00
C ALA A 153 -12.04 -11.13 -0.07
N GLY A 154 -11.84 -10.85 1.22
CA GLY A 154 -12.93 -10.66 2.18
C GLY A 154 -13.73 -9.37 2.03
N GLN A 155 -13.28 -8.42 1.20
CA GLN A 155 -13.92 -7.14 0.90
C GLN A 155 -14.78 -7.18 -0.38
N HIS A 156 -14.66 -8.24 -1.18
CA HIS A 156 -15.24 -8.36 -2.52
C HIS A 156 -16.10 -9.62 -2.65
N LYS A 157 -17.03 -9.82 -1.72
CA LYS A 157 -17.90 -11.00 -1.65
C LYS A 157 -19.20 -10.88 -2.46
N ASN A 158 -19.50 -9.70 -3.00
CA ASN A 158 -20.75 -9.40 -3.70
C ASN A 158 -20.96 -10.26 -4.95
N THR A 159 -19.89 -10.59 -5.68
CA THR A 159 -19.93 -11.52 -6.82
C THR A 159 -18.72 -12.46 -6.76
N GLU A 160 -18.86 -13.64 -7.36
CA GLU A 160 -17.77 -14.62 -7.45
C GLU A 160 -16.59 -14.06 -8.27
N THR A 161 -16.88 -13.36 -9.37
CA THR A 161 -15.87 -12.69 -10.20
C THR A 161 -15.12 -11.62 -9.40
N ALA A 162 -15.82 -10.76 -8.66
CA ALA A 162 -15.18 -9.73 -7.83
C ALA A 162 -14.21 -10.32 -6.80
N GLN A 163 -14.53 -11.49 -6.24
CA GLN A 163 -13.64 -12.18 -5.31
C GLN A 163 -12.49 -12.88 -6.04
N SER A 164 -12.78 -13.59 -7.13
CA SER A 164 -11.80 -14.35 -7.91
C SER A 164 -10.75 -13.43 -8.54
N ASP A 165 -11.13 -12.25 -9.02
CA ASP A 165 -10.21 -11.24 -9.57
C ASP A 165 -9.13 -10.79 -8.57
N THR A 166 -9.38 -10.93 -7.26
CA THR A 166 -8.37 -10.61 -6.23
C THR A 166 -7.24 -11.63 -6.16
N PHE A 167 -7.38 -12.79 -6.82
CA PHE A 167 -6.37 -13.85 -6.85
C PHE A 167 -5.43 -13.76 -8.06
N TYR A 168 -5.54 -12.72 -8.90
CA TYR A 168 -4.56 -12.44 -9.95
C TYR A 168 -3.23 -11.97 -9.36
N LEU A 169 -2.16 -12.68 -9.69
CA LEU A 169 -0.86 -12.52 -9.04
C LEU A 169 -0.28 -11.12 -9.24
N SER A 170 -0.02 -10.71 -10.48
CA SER A 170 0.69 -9.45 -10.75
C SER A 170 -0.15 -8.21 -10.44
N GLY A 171 -1.47 -8.30 -10.62
CA GLY A 171 -2.40 -7.19 -10.40
C GLY A 171 -2.70 -6.91 -8.93
N ASN A 172 -2.57 -7.89 -8.02
CA ASN A 172 -3.04 -7.73 -6.64
C ASN A 172 -2.20 -8.40 -5.56
N ILE A 173 -1.26 -9.27 -5.92
CA ILE A 173 -0.52 -10.12 -4.98
C ILE A 173 0.94 -9.69 -4.91
N LEU A 174 1.51 -9.77 -3.71
CA LEU A 174 2.95 -9.65 -3.48
C LEU A 174 3.46 -10.72 -2.50
N PRO A 175 4.79 -10.97 -2.45
CA PRO A 175 5.39 -11.82 -1.44
C PRO A 175 5.24 -11.20 -0.05
N GLN A 176 4.46 -11.82 0.83
CA GLN A 176 4.17 -11.31 2.17
C GLN A 176 4.54 -12.33 3.24
N ASP A 177 5.21 -11.91 4.32
CA ASP A 177 5.46 -12.77 5.47
C ASP A 177 4.15 -13.32 6.03
N LEU A 178 4.13 -14.61 6.36
CA LEU A 178 2.91 -15.29 6.81
C LEU A 178 2.33 -14.71 8.11
N SER A 179 3.19 -14.31 9.06
CA SER A 179 2.73 -13.73 10.32
C SER A 179 2.23 -12.31 10.14
N ASN A 180 2.86 -11.53 9.24
CA ASN A 180 2.35 -10.22 8.85
C ASN A 180 0.98 -10.33 8.15
N ASN A 181 0.87 -11.15 7.11
CA ASN A 181 -0.35 -11.38 6.34
C ASN A 181 -1.50 -11.88 7.23
N GLY A 182 -1.22 -12.87 8.10
CA GLY A 182 -2.22 -13.50 8.94
C GLY A 182 -2.60 -12.73 10.22
N ALA A 183 -1.76 -11.77 10.65
CA ALA A 183 -1.99 -11.00 11.87
C ALA A 183 -2.17 -9.51 11.59
N ASP A 184 -1.09 -8.72 11.55
CA ASP A 184 -1.21 -7.26 11.62
C ASP A 184 -1.73 -6.62 10.33
N TRP A 185 -1.41 -7.17 9.16
CA TRP A 185 -2.03 -6.73 7.90
C TRP A 185 -3.52 -7.05 7.88
N TYR A 186 -3.89 -8.26 8.31
CA TYR A 186 -5.29 -8.68 8.44
C TYR A 186 -6.08 -7.79 9.42
N ARG A 187 -5.47 -7.31 10.51
CA ARG A 187 -6.12 -6.34 11.40
C ARG A 187 -6.50 -5.05 10.67
N LEU A 188 -5.64 -4.53 9.80
CA LEU A 188 -5.98 -3.36 8.99
C LEU A 188 -7.12 -3.66 8.00
N GLU A 189 -7.11 -4.83 7.36
CA GLU A 189 -8.23 -5.26 6.49
C GLU A 189 -9.56 -5.35 7.26
N LEU A 190 -9.52 -5.85 8.50
CA LEU A 190 -10.68 -5.88 9.39
C LEU A 190 -11.18 -4.48 9.72
N ILE A 191 -10.29 -3.54 10.04
CA ILE A 191 -10.64 -2.15 10.34
C ILE A 191 -11.24 -1.46 9.11
N SER A 192 -10.66 -1.65 7.92
CA SER A 192 -11.24 -1.16 6.66
C SER A 192 -12.67 -1.67 6.48
N ARG A 193 -12.91 -2.96 6.71
CA ARG A 193 -14.25 -3.55 6.63
C ARG A 193 -15.19 -3.04 7.70
N GLU A 194 -14.71 -2.88 8.94
CA GLU A 194 -15.52 -2.38 10.06
C GLU A 194 -16.06 -0.98 9.79
N LEU A 195 -15.28 -0.12 9.13
CA LEU A 195 -15.74 1.21 8.71
C LEU A 195 -17.00 1.15 7.82
N THR A 196 -17.21 0.07 7.06
CA THR A 196 -18.40 -0.06 6.20
C THR A 196 -19.70 -0.22 6.98
N ASN A 197 -19.62 -0.51 8.29
CA ASN A 197 -20.77 -0.46 9.18
C ASN A 197 -21.23 0.99 9.41
N TYR A 198 -20.29 1.93 9.43
CA TYR A 198 -20.49 3.34 9.78
C TYR A 198 -20.60 4.27 8.57
N TYR A 199 -19.93 3.93 7.48
CA TYR A 199 -19.80 4.74 6.27
C TYR A 199 -20.34 3.97 5.06
N GLN A 200 -20.94 4.69 4.12
CA GLN A 200 -21.44 4.10 2.86
C GLN A 200 -20.28 3.80 1.90
N ASP A 201 -19.26 4.66 1.89
CA ASP A 201 -18.14 4.57 0.96
C ASP A 201 -16.82 4.56 1.72
N VAL A 202 -16.06 3.47 1.61
CA VAL A 202 -14.71 3.37 2.15
C VAL A 202 -13.75 3.12 1.00
N TYR A 203 -12.87 4.08 0.73
CA TYR A 203 -11.79 3.98 -0.25
C TYR A 203 -10.53 3.47 0.46
N VAL A 204 -9.90 2.46 -0.12
CA VAL A 204 -8.63 1.90 0.38
C VAL A 204 -7.62 1.86 -0.75
N VAL A 205 -6.39 2.28 -0.47
CA VAL A 205 -5.25 2.13 -1.37
C VAL A 205 -4.14 1.39 -0.64
N SER A 206 -3.71 0.24 -1.16
CA SER A 206 -2.66 -0.60 -0.57
C SER A 206 -1.53 -0.81 -1.57
N GLY A 207 -0.30 -0.97 -1.10
CA GLY A 207 0.83 -1.27 -1.98
C GLY A 207 2.14 -1.55 -1.25
N PRO A 208 3.19 -1.94 -1.98
CA PRO A 208 4.54 -2.12 -1.46
C PRO A 208 5.24 -0.77 -1.20
N LEU A 209 6.26 -0.81 -0.34
CA LEU A 209 7.17 0.30 -0.12
C LEU A 209 8.60 -0.25 0.01
N PHE A 210 9.53 0.34 -0.75
CA PHE A 210 10.93 -0.09 -0.81
C PHE A 210 11.82 0.91 -0.07
N ALA A 211 11.95 0.72 1.25
CA ALA A 211 12.78 1.54 2.13
C ALA A 211 13.80 0.68 2.87
N PRO A 212 14.83 1.31 3.50
CA PRO A 212 15.80 0.56 4.29
C PRO A 212 15.12 -0.28 5.38
N ASN A 213 15.55 -1.54 5.50
CA ASN A 213 14.90 -2.53 6.37
C ASN A 213 14.87 -2.11 7.85
N TYR A 214 15.80 -1.28 8.32
CA TYR A 214 15.76 -0.83 9.71
C TYR A 214 14.63 0.18 10.00
N MET A 215 14.03 0.80 8.97
CA MET A 215 13.01 1.82 9.18
C MET A 215 11.71 1.21 9.71
N ARG A 216 11.16 1.84 10.74
CA ARG A 216 9.83 1.58 11.31
C ARG A 216 8.94 2.79 11.08
N SER A 217 7.63 2.66 11.34
CA SER A 217 6.64 3.72 11.16
C SER A 217 7.02 5.04 11.86
N LYS A 218 7.64 4.97 13.05
CA LYS A 218 8.19 6.14 13.76
C LYS A 218 9.28 6.88 12.97
N ASP A 219 10.09 6.17 12.19
CA ASP A 219 11.19 6.74 11.42
C ASP A 219 10.63 7.43 10.16
N PHE A 220 9.57 6.88 9.57
CA PHE A 220 8.81 7.53 8.50
C PHE A 220 8.10 8.81 8.96
N LYS A 221 7.49 8.81 10.16
CA LYS A 221 6.94 10.04 10.77
C LYS A 221 8.00 11.14 10.86
N LYS A 222 9.18 10.77 11.37
CA LYS A 222 10.31 11.69 11.50
C LYS A 222 10.81 12.19 10.14
N LEU A 223 10.83 11.31 9.13
CA LEU A 223 11.23 11.67 7.77
C LEU A 223 10.32 12.75 7.17
N ALA A 224 9.00 12.61 7.31
CA ALA A 224 8.03 13.59 6.82
C ALA A 224 8.25 14.96 7.49
N GLN A 225 8.32 14.99 8.82
CA GLN A 225 8.56 16.21 9.60
C GLN A 225 9.86 16.92 9.20
N ASN A 226 10.93 16.15 9.01
CA ASN A 226 12.21 16.71 8.60
C ASN A 226 12.14 17.33 7.19
N LEU A 227 11.46 16.69 6.24
CA LEU A 227 11.36 17.20 4.87
C LEU A 227 10.45 18.43 4.77
N GLU A 228 9.41 18.51 5.59
CA GLU A 228 8.59 19.73 5.71
C GLU A 228 9.39 20.92 6.25
N SER A 229 10.37 20.67 7.13
CA SER A 229 11.29 21.72 7.59
C SER A 229 12.26 22.22 6.50
N ILE A 230 12.45 21.44 5.43
CA ILE A 230 13.42 21.73 4.34
C ILE A 230 12.83 22.61 3.23
N LYS A 231 11.50 22.88 3.22
CA LYS A 231 10.76 23.78 2.28
C LYS A 231 11.67 24.53 1.30
N LYS A 232 11.96 23.94 0.14
CA LYS A 232 12.51 24.71 -0.99
C LYS A 232 12.15 24.20 -2.38
N GLU A 233 12.03 22.89 -2.63
CA GLU A 233 11.58 22.40 -3.93
C GLU A 233 10.75 21.11 -3.78
N ASP A 234 9.61 21.05 -4.46
CA ASP A 234 8.79 19.83 -4.56
C ASP A 234 9.62 18.73 -5.25
N PRO A 235 9.61 17.47 -4.76
CA PRO A 235 10.22 16.37 -5.50
C PRO A 235 9.59 16.25 -6.89
N PRO A 236 10.34 15.79 -7.92
CA PRO A 236 9.82 15.64 -9.27
C PRO A 236 8.57 14.75 -9.26
N LYS A 237 7.45 15.33 -9.70
CA LYS A 237 6.21 14.58 -9.95
C LYS A 237 6.52 13.52 -11.02
N ASP A 238 6.03 12.29 -10.82
CA ASP A 238 6.27 11.09 -11.65
C ASP A 238 7.57 10.29 -11.42
N ALA A 239 8.35 10.60 -10.38
CA ALA A 239 9.50 9.77 -9.98
C ALA A 239 9.05 8.55 -9.14
N LEU A 240 8.36 7.59 -9.77
CA LEU A 240 8.09 6.29 -9.17
C LEU A 240 9.42 5.60 -8.81
N GLY A 241 9.67 5.41 -7.51
CA GLY A 241 10.71 4.52 -7.01
C GLY A 241 12.17 4.81 -7.43
N GLN A 242 12.49 6.00 -7.95
CA GLN A 242 13.90 6.36 -8.13
C GLN A 242 14.45 6.81 -6.77
N ILE A 243 15.02 5.86 -6.04
CA ILE A 243 16.07 6.19 -5.07
C ILE A 243 17.13 6.95 -5.85
N CYS A 244 17.18 8.27 -5.66
CA CYS A 244 18.18 9.11 -6.26
C CYS A 244 19.51 8.78 -5.55
N VAL A 245 20.27 7.84 -6.10
CA VAL A 245 21.66 7.63 -5.69
C VAL A 245 22.45 8.78 -6.30
N ILE A 246 22.58 9.87 -5.55
CA ILE A 246 23.43 10.99 -5.95
C ILE A 246 24.88 10.52 -5.78
N HIS A 247 25.55 10.18 -6.88
CA HIS A 247 26.98 9.90 -6.80
C HIS A 247 27.75 11.21 -6.58
N LYS A 248 28.80 11.16 -5.75
CA LYS A 248 29.71 12.30 -5.51
C LYS A 248 30.20 12.93 -6.82
N LYS A 249 30.36 12.12 -7.87
CA LYS A 249 30.76 12.57 -9.20
C LYS A 249 29.71 13.47 -9.84
N ASP A 250 28.42 13.15 -9.72
CA ASP A 250 27.33 13.93 -10.33
C ASP A 250 27.20 15.32 -9.69
N VAL A 251 27.44 15.42 -8.37
CA VAL A 251 27.50 16.70 -7.64
C VAL A 251 28.67 17.56 -8.12
N LEU A 252 29.85 16.94 -8.29
CA LEU A 252 31.05 17.62 -8.74
C LEU A 252 30.94 18.05 -10.21
N ASP A 253 30.37 17.20 -11.07
CA ASP A 253 30.18 17.50 -12.48
C ASP A 253 29.14 18.61 -12.67
N LYS A 254 28.07 18.65 -11.86
CA LYS A 254 27.11 19.77 -11.86
C LYS A 254 27.71 21.07 -11.34
N ALA A 255 28.56 21.00 -10.31
CA ALA A 255 29.29 22.16 -9.78
C ALA A 255 30.26 22.76 -10.82
N ARG A 256 30.91 21.90 -11.63
CA ARG A 256 31.76 22.32 -12.75
C ARG A 256 30.95 22.93 -13.89
N GLU A 257 29.81 22.36 -14.22
CA GLU A 257 28.91 22.86 -15.27
C GLU A 257 28.38 24.27 -14.95
N LEU A 258 28.17 24.57 -13.66
CA LEU A 258 27.69 25.87 -13.18
C LEU A 258 28.81 26.91 -12.96
N GLY A 259 30.08 26.54 -13.14
CA GLY A 259 31.23 27.46 -13.11
C GLY A 259 31.55 28.08 -11.74
N ASP A 260 31.04 27.52 -10.63
CA ASP A 260 31.01 28.19 -9.32
C ASP A 260 31.71 27.38 -8.21
N GLU A 261 32.79 26.67 -8.52
CA GLU A 261 33.59 25.87 -7.54
C GLU A 261 34.04 26.68 -6.31
N LYS A 262 34.10 28.03 -6.41
CA LYS A 262 34.57 28.92 -5.33
C LYS A 262 33.47 29.48 -4.42
N LYS A 263 32.18 29.26 -4.71
CA LYS A 263 31.05 29.74 -3.87
C LYS A 263 30.33 28.64 -3.11
N MET A 264 30.79 27.39 -3.21
CA MET A 264 30.19 26.29 -2.48
C MET A 264 30.43 26.47 -0.97
N ASP A 265 29.37 26.48 -0.17
CA ASP A 265 29.47 26.50 1.30
C ASP A 265 30.41 25.36 1.72
N PRO A 266 31.50 25.62 2.47
CA PRO A 266 32.39 24.58 2.96
C PRO A 266 31.68 23.50 3.79
N ASN A 267 30.47 23.76 4.29
CA ASN A 267 29.61 22.80 4.97
C ASN A 267 28.81 21.89 4.02
N LEU A 268 28.64 22.27 2.75
CA LEU A 268 28.06 21.43 1.68
C LEU A 268 29.11 20.53 1.02
N ILE A 269 30.39 20.85 1.19
CA ILE A 269 31.49 19.94 0.86
C ILE A 269 31.47 18.84 1.92
N VAL A 270 30.92 17.68 1.58
CA VAL A 270 31.03 16.47 2.41
C VAL A 270 32.53 16.20 2.61
N LYS A 271 33.06 16.61 3.76
CA LYS A 271 34.41 16.28 4.21
C LYS A 271 34.48 14.77 4.29
N SER A 272 35.15 14.20 3.30
CA SER A 272 35.25 12.77 3.14
C SER A 272 36.23 12.20 4.15
N ASP A 273 35.69 11.63 5.22
CA ASP A 273 36.03 10.25 5.58
C ASP A 273 34.80 9.38 5.28
N LEU A 274 34.66 9.02 3.99
CA LEU A 274 33.59 8.14 3.49
C LEU A 274 33.68 6.70 4.03
N LYS A 275 34.68 6.38 4.85
CA LYS A 275 34.74 5.09 5.56
C LYS A 275 33.73 5.00 6.71
N ASP A 276 33.33 6.14 7.28
CA ASP A 276 32.47 6.20 8.46
C ASP A 276 31.12 6.90 8.22
N THR A 277 30.81 7.30 6.99
CA THR A 277 29.48 7.82 6.66
C THR A 277 28.51 6.64 6.47
N PRO A 278 27.49 6.46 7.33
CA PRO A 278 26.52 5.39 7.14
C PRO A 278 25.78 5.58 5.81
N VAL A 279 25.96 4.64 4.89
CA VAL A 279 25.22 4.60 3.63
C VAL A 279 23.86 3.96 3.91
N ASN A 280 22.78 4.69 3.63
CA ASN A 280 21.44 4.11 3.68
C ASN A 280 21.25 3.22 2.44
N THR A 281 21.05 1.92 2.66
CA THR A 281 20.82 0.94 1.59
C THR A 281 19.39 0.43 1.63
N VAL A 282 18.78 0.27 0.46
CA VAL A 282 17.53 -0.47 0.30
C VAL A 282 17.87 -1.85 -0.22
N THR A 283 17.48 -2.88 0.54
CA THR A 283 17.77 -4.28 0.23
C THR A 283 16.49 -5.08 0.38
N TYR A 284 16.16 -5.87 -0.62
CA TYR A 284 14.96 -6.71 -0.63
C TYR A 284 15.24 -7.99 -1.41
N GLU A 285 14.48 -9.04 -1.09
CA GLU A 285 14.61 -10.34 -1.76
C GLU A 285 13.82 -10.34 -3.07
N VAL A 286 14.23 -11.18 -4.00
CA VAL A 286 13.45 -11.52 -5.20
C VAL A 286 13.23 -13.04 -5.21
N ILE A 287 12.02 -13.47 -5.53
CA ILE A 287 11.63 -14.89 -5.45
C ILE A 287 11.32 -15.45 -6.84
N GLY A 288 11.59 -16.74 -7.01
CA GLY A 288 11.27 -17.49 -8.22
C GLY A 288 12.10 -17.13 -9.46
N ASP A 289 11.86 -17.86 -10.54
CA ASP A 289 12.54 -17.67 -11.83
C ASP A 289 12.15 -16.33 -12.48
N LYS A 290 10.98 -15.79 -12.13
CA LYS A 290 10.53 -14.48 -12.59
C LYS A 290 11.15 -13.33 -11.81
N LEU A 291 11.88 -13.57 -10.72
CA LEU A 291 12.46 -12.53 -9.88
C LEU A 291 11.37 -11.55 -9.40
N VAL A 292 10.34 -12.07 -8.73
CA VAL A 292 9.25 -11.27 -8.15
C VAL A 292 9.77 -10.58 -6.88
N SER A 293 9.65 -9.26 -6.78
CA SER A 293 10.20 -8.50 -5.65
C SER A 293 9.39 -8.74 -4.37
N ALA A 294 10.08 -9.07 -3.27
CA ALA A 294 9.51 -9.15 -1.93
C ALA A 294 9.73 -7.83 -1.19
N PRO A 295 8.73 -6.94 -1.10
CA PRO A 295 8.93 -5.60 -0.56
C PRO A 295 9.21 -5.65 0.95
N PRO A 296 10.07 -4.77 1.48
CA PRO A 296 10.40 -4.73 2.91
C PRO A 296 9.30 -4.11 3.78
N HIS A 297 8.45 -3.28 3.17
CA HIS A 297 7.34 -2.61 3.83
C HIS A 297 6.10 -2.65 2.96
N LEU A 298 4.94 -2.50 3.61
CA LEU A 298 3.63 -2.36 2.99
C LEU A 298 3.00 -1.08 3.51
N PHE A 299 2.22 -0.41 2.67
CA PHE A 299 1.42 0.73 3.07
C PHE A 299 -0.07 0.47 2.83
N LYS A 300 -0.91 1.13 3.63
CA LYS A 300 -2.37 1.20 3.41
C LYS A 300 -2.86 2.61 3.72
N VAL A 301 -3.65 3.19 2.83
CA VAL A 301 -4.34 4.47 2.99
C VAL A 301 -5.85 4.20 2.97
N ILE A 302 -6.57 4.70 3.96
CA ILE A 302 -8.01 4.47 4.13
C ILE A 302 -8.70 5.83 4.24
N LEU A 303 -9.75 6.03 3.45
CA LEU A 303 -10.65 7.18 3.53
C LEU A 303 -12.11 6.69 3.54
N ALA A 304 -12.80 6.89 4.66
CA ALA A 304 -14.23 6.66 4.76
C ALA A 304 -14.99 7.98 4.65
N VAL A 305 -16.06 8.01 3.84
CA VAL A 305 -16.95 9.15 3.64
C VAL A 305 -18.40 8.71 3.58
N ASN A 306 -19.33 9.65 3.55
CA ASN A 306 -20.77 9.39 3.52
C ASN A 306 -21.21 8.56 4.73
N PRO A 307 -21.10 9.11 5.95
CA PRO A 307 -21.55 8.42 7.16
C PRO A 307 -23.04 8.07 7.04
N LYS A 308 -23.39 6.86 7.50
CA LYS A 308 -24.77 6.38 7.48
C LYS A 308 -25.63 7.19 8.44
N LYS A 309 -26.87 7.48 8.02
CA LYS A 309 -27.83 8.30 8.79
C LYS A 309 -28.77 7.41 9.60
N GLU A 310 -28.21 6.63 10.51
CA GLU A 310 -28.96 5.75 11.41
C GLU A 310 -28.92 6.28 12.85
N LYS A 311 -29.93 5.94 13.68
CA LYS A 311 -30.12 6.56 15.00
C LYS A 311 -28.95 6.37 15.98
N ASP A 312 -28.12 5.35 15.76
CA ASP A 312 -27.04 4.94 16.68
C ASP A 312 -25.62 5.12 16.07
N ILE A 313 -25.54 5.77 14.91
CA ILE A 313 -24.26 6.07 14.23
C ILE A 313 -23.95 7.55 14.39
N ASP A 314 -23.05 7.86 15.32
CA ASP A 314 -22.47 9.20 15.51
C ASP A 314 -20.97 9.15 15.23
N VAL A 315 -20.61 9.41 13.97
CA VAL A 315 -19.24 9.32 13.47
C VAL A 315 -18.88 10.59 12.70
N PRO A 316 -17.58 10.96 12.63
CA PRO A 316 -17.18 12.16 11.90
C PRO A 316 -17.55 12.08 10.41
N PRO A 317 -17.70 13.22 9.71
CA PRO A 317 -18.06 13.27 8.29
C PRO A 317 -17.09 12.51 7.38
N VAL A 318 -15.83 12.43 7.79
CA VAL A 318 -14.80 11.60 7.16
C VAL A 318 -14.00 10.88 8.25
N ALA A 319 -13.45 9.73 7.91
CA ALA A 319 -12.41 9.06 8.71
C ALA A 319 -11.23 8.73 7.80
N PHE A 320 -10.02 9.10 8.21
CA PHE A 320 -8.81 8.99 7.41
C PHE A 320 -7.70 8.32 8.21
N GLY A 321 -6.95 7.44 7.56
CA GLY A 321 -5.77 6.82 8.17
C GLY A 321 -4.79 6.36 7.12
N SER A 322 -3.51 6.57 7.38
CA SER A 322 -2.43 6.12 6.51
C SER A 322 -1.42 5.34 7.36
N PHE A 323 -0.98 4.19 6.87
CA PHE A 323 -0.26 3.19 7.65
C PHE A 323 0.94 2.68 6.87
N ILE A 324 2.08 2.49 7.55
CA ILE A 324 3.23 1.76 7.02
C ILE A 324 3.58 0.64 8.00
N MET A 325 3.81 -0.55 7.48
CA MET A 325 4.15 -1.75 8.24
C MET A 325 5.35 -2.45 7.61
N LYS A 326 6.18 -3.10 8.42
CA LYS A 326 7.22 -3.97 7.89
C LYS A 326 6.63 -5.29 7.43
N ASN A 327 7.15 -5.82 6.33
CA ASN A 327 6.80 -7.14 5.80
C ASN A 327 7.67 -8.23 6.44
N GLU A 328 7.63 -8.32 7.77
CA GLU A 328 8.45 -9.25 8.55
C GLU A 328 7.70 -9.75 9.80
N PRO A 329 8.19 -10.83 10.44
CA PRO A 329 7.77 -11.20 11.78
C PRO A 329 8.00 -10.11 12.82
N GLU A 330 7.06 -9.95 13.74
CA GLU A 330 7.19 -9.04 14.88
C GLU A 330 7.34 -9.82 16.19
N SER A 331 8.21 -9.36 17.09
CA SER A 331 8.49 -10.05 18.37
C SER A 331 7.45 -9.74 19.45
N LYS A 332 6.54 -8.81 19.19
CA LYS A 332 5.48 -8.40 20.10
C LYS A 332 4.27 -7.90 19.34
N ARG A 333 3.13 -7.77 20.03
CA ARG A 333 1.96 -7.07 19.51
C ARG A 333 2.22 -5.57 19.52
N HIS A 334 1.88 -4.92 18.41
CA HIS A 334 1.87 -3.47 18.24
C HIS A 334 0.44 -2.95 18.18
N LEU A 335 0.22 -1.75 18.70
CA LEU A 335 -1.05 -1.05 18.52
C LEU A 335 -1.21 -0.57 17.07
N ILE A 336 -2.44 -0.45 16.56
CA ILE A 336 -2.67 0.05 15.19
C ILE A 336 -2.17 1.49 15.02
N THR A 337 -2.25 2.29 16.07
CA THR A 337 -1.73 3.66 16.11
C THR A 337 -0.19 3.74 16.00
N GLU A 338 0.53 2.67 16.33
CA GLU A 338 1.98 2.60 16.14
C GLU A 338 2.36 2.54 14.65
N TYR A 339 1.48 1.95 13.82
CA TYR A 339 1.68 1.83 12.37
C TYR A 339 1.22 3.05 11.58
N MET A 340 0.37 3.90 12.16
CA MET A 340 -0.08 5.13 11.51
C MET A 340 1.11 6.02 11.15
N VAL A 341 1.06 6.71 10.01
CA VAL A 341 2.02 7.72 9.58
C VAL A 341 1.26 8.87 8.89
N PRO A 342 1.86 10.06 8.74
CA PRO A 342 1.33 11.07 7.81
C PRO A 342 1.26 10.53 6.38
N LEU A 343 0.22 10.86 5.61
CA LEU A 343 0.12 10.44 4.19
C LEU A 343 1.34 10.89 3.39
N LYS A 344 1.90 12.05 3.74
CA LYS A 344 3.11 12.60 3.13
C LYS A 344 4.31 11.65 3.26
N SER A 345 4.38 10.86 4.33
CA SER A 345 5.43 9.84 4.52
C SER A 345 5.36 8.77 3.43
N ILE A 346 4.15 8.34 3.05
CA ILE A 346 3.93 7.37 1.98
C ILE A 346 4.29 8.00 0.63
N GLU A 347 3.83 9.23 0.35
CA GLU A 347 4.15 9.96 -0.90
C GLU A 347 5.67 10.06 -1.11
N ILE A 348 6.41 10.50 -0.08
CA ILE A 348 7.88 10.64 -0.12
C ILE A 348 8.56 9.29 -0.35
N SER A 349 8.09 8.24 0.32
CA SER A 349 8.77 6.94 0.32
C SER A 349 8.44 6.08 -0.91
N THR A 350 7.35 6.36 -1.61
CA THR A 350 6.87 5.58 -2.76
C THR A 350 6.98 6.34 -4.08
N GLY A 351 6.98 7.67 -4.05
CA GLY A 351 6.86 8.51 -5.24
C GLY A 351 5.43 8.61 -5.79
N LEU A 352 4.42 8.09 -5.08
CA LEU A 352 3.01 8.18 -5.45
C LEU A 352 2.41 9.55 -5.13
N ASP A 353 1.48 10.01 -5.98
CA ASP A 353 0.79 11.30 -5.82
C ASP A 353 -0.65 11.12 -5.28
N PHE A 354 -0.85 11.34 -3.97
CA PHE A 354 -2.17 11.26 -3.35
C PHE A 354 -2.92 12.61 -3.33
N SER A 355 -2.46 13.63 -4.07
CA SER A 355 -3.16 14.93 -4.10
C SER A 355 -4.59 14.83 -4.64
N GLY A 356 -4.88 13.88 -5.53
CA GLY A 356 -6.26 13.60 -5.98
C GLY A 356 -7.18 13.19 -4.83
N LEU A 357 -6.70 12.32 -3.93
CA LEU A 357 -7.42 11.89 -2.73
C LEU A 357 -7.59 13.05 -1.73
N LYS A 358 -6.53 13.85 -1.53
CA LYS A 358 -6.55 15.03 -0.64
C LYS A 358 -7.56 16.07 -1.11
N GLU A 359 -7.52 16.42 -2.40
CA GLU A 359 -8.45 17.39 -2.99
C GLU A 359 -9.90 16.90 -2.87
N PHE A 360 -10.16 15.63 -3.18
CA PHE A 360 -11.48 15.02 -3.00
C PHE A 360 -11.97 15.17 -1.56
N THR A 361 -11.12 14.85 -0.58
CA THR A 361 -11.46 14.90 0.84
C THR A 361 -11.79 16.32 1.31
N ILE A 362 -10.95 17.29 0.93
CA ILE A 362 -11.17 18.71 1.25
C ILE A 362 -12.49 19.20 0.63
N ASN A 363 -12.74 18.88 -0.63
CA ASN A 363 -13.97 19.29 -1.32
C ASN A 363 -15.20 18.61 -0.74
N TYR A 364 -15.09 17.35 -0.33
CA TYR A 364 -16.14 16.63 0.37
C TYR A 364 -16.51 17.33 1.68
N LEU A 365 -15.52 17.69 2.50
CA LEU A 365 -15.76 18.39 3.76
C LEU A 365 -16.38 19.77 3.54
N LYS A 366 -15.86 20.57 2.60
CA LYS A 366 -16.45 21.87 2.22
C LYS A 366 -17.94 21.78 1.94
N ALA A 367 -18.38 20.68 1.33
CA ALA A 367 -19.77 20.47 0.95
C ALA A 367 -20.65 19.93 2.10
N ASN A 368 -20.08 19.27 3.10
CA ASN A 368 -20.83 18.50 4.09
C ASN A 368 -20.71 19.00 5.55
N ILE A 369 -19.83 19.98 5.84
CA ILE A 369 -19.74 20.59 7.17
C ILE A 369 -20.08 22.08 7.14
N SER A 370 -20.36 22.67 8.31
CA SER A 370 -20.67 24.09 8.40
C SER A 370 -19.49 24.96 7.94
N ARG A 371 -19.76 26.12 7.33
CA ARG A 371 -18.69 27.05 6.93
C ARG A 371 -17.80 27.50 8.10
N LYS A 372 -18.36 27.55 9.31
CA LYS A 372 -17.63 27.87 10.54
C LYS A 372 -16.64 26.76 10.87
N ASP A 373 -17.10 25.50 10.82
CA ASP A 373 -16.24 24.36 11.12
C ASP A 373 -15.20 24.15 10.01
N PHE A 374 -15.56 24.34 8.75
CA PHE A 374 -14.60 24.33 7.64
C PHE A 374 -13.54 25.42 7.74
N LYS A 375 -13.89 26.64 8.16
CA LYS A 375 -12.91 27.71 8.39
C LYS A 375 -11.92 27.37 9.50
N LYS A 376 -12.33 26.63 10.54
CA LYS A 376 -11.39 26.14 11.55
C LYS A 376 -10.36 25.19 10.92
N LEU A 377 -10.76 24.41 9.90
CA LEU A 377 -9.86 23.51 9.17
C LEU A 377 -8.85 24.25 8.29
N LEU A 378 -9.26 25.33 7.62
CA LEU A 378 -8.38 26.11 6.75
C LEU A 378 -7.30 26.90 7.51
N ASN A 379 -7.53 27.19 8.79
CA ASN A 379 -6.52 27.82 9.64
C ASN A 379 -5.38 26.85 10.00
N TYR A 380 -5.58 25.56 9.78
CA TYR A 380 -4.52 24.57 9.82
C TYR A 380 -3.84 24.57 8.44
N GLU A 381 -2.71 25.27 8.34
CA GLU A 381 -1.84 25.20 7.15
C GLU A 381 -1.17 23.82 7.01
N ASP A 382 -1.37 22.93 7.99
CA ASP A 382 -0.74 21.64 8.13
C ASP A 382 -1.74 20.48 7.90
N LEU A 383 -1.44 19.62 6.93
CA LEU A 383 -2.23 18.41 6.65
C LEU A 383 -2.17 17.42 7.82
N ASP A 384 -1.14 17.48 8.67
CA ASP A 384 -1.00 16.59 9.82
C ASP A 384 -2.10 16.84 10.87
N GLU A 385 -2.49 18.09 11.10
CA GLU A 385 -3.58 18.42 12.03
C GLU A 385 -4.93 17.93 11.50
N PHE A 386 -5.12 18.00 10.18
CA PHE A 386 -6.27 17.43 9.50
C PHE A 386 -6.37 15.90 9.70
N GLU A 387 -5.26 15.18 9.43
CA GLU A 387 -5.19 13.73 9.57
C GLU A 387 -5.38 13.27 11.02
N ASN A 388 -4.88 14.04 11.98
CA ASN A 388 -5.09 13.78 13.40
C ASN A 388 -6.56 13.98 13.82
N MET A 389 -7.20 15.05 13.37
CA MET A 389 -8.57 15.38 13.77
C MET A 389 -9.58 14.37 13.20
N TYR A 390 -9.41 13.97 11.94
CA TYR A 390 -10.25 12.98 11.27
C TYR A 390 -9.64 11.57 11.29
N SER A 391 -8.73 11.30 12.23
CA SER A 391 -8.11 9.99 12.38
C SER A 391 -9.18 8.89 12.46
N ILE A 392 -8.97 7.83 11.69
CA ILE A 392 -9.78 6.61 11.73
C ILE A 392 -9.89 6.04 13.15
N CYS A 393 -8.87 6.21 13.99
CA CYS A 393 -8.89 5.74 15.36
C CYS A 393 -9.73 6.62 16.31
N ASN A 394 -10.27 7.74 15.84
CA ASN A 394 -11.27 8.52 16.57
C ASN A 394 -12.69 7.98 16.36
N VAL A 395 -12.92 7.11 15.37
CA VAL A 395 -14.22 6.46 15.16
C VAL A 395 -14.47 5.45 16.28
N LYS A 396 -15.63 5.53 16.91
CA LYS A 396 -16.03 4.65 18.02
C LYS A 396 -17.02 3.59 17.54
N ASP A 397 -16.91 2.39 18.12
CA ASP A 397 -17.76 1.25 17.81
C ASP A 397 -19.13 1.34 18.52
N THR A 398 -19.92 2.35 18.16
CA THR A 398 -21.20 2.64 18.82
C THR A 398 -22.26 1.57 18.59
N LEU A 399 -22.14 0.79 17.50
CA LEU A 399 -23.11 -0.25 17.16
C LEU A 399 -23.06 -1.44 18.13
N ARG A 400 -21.86 -1.87 18.56
CA ARG A 400 -21.71 -3.00 19.48
C ARG A 400 -21.74 -2.59 20.95
N HIS A 401 -21.26 -1.38 21.26
CA HIS A 401 -20.97 -0.99 22.63
C HIS A 401 -21.71 0.27 23.09
N GLY A 402 -22.53 0.89 22.25
CA GLY A 402 -23.33 2.06 22.60
C GLY A 402 -22.50 3.17 23.25
N LYS A 403 -22.91 3.64 24.44
CA LYS A 403 -22.24 4.73 25.16
C LYS A 403 -20.84 4.36 25.70
N SER A 404 -20.52 3.08 25.85
CA SER A 404 -19.20 2.60 26.29
C SER A 404 -18.29 2.26 25.11
N ALA A 405 -18.63 2.72 23.91
CA ALA A 405 -17.89 2.41 22.69
C ALA A 405 -16.44 2.86 22.74
N GLN A 406 -15.57 1.89 22.46
CA GLN A 406 -14.14 2.10 22.28
C GLN A 406 -13.85 2.46 20.82
N SER A 407 -12.62 2.89 20.55
CA SER A 407 -12.14 3.09 19.18
C SER A 407 -12.31 1.83 18.34
N ILE A 408 -12.60 1.95 17.05
CA ILE A 408 -12.53 0.82 16.12
C ILE A 408 -11.09 0.33 15.90
N CYS A 409 -10.10 1.17 16.23
CA CYS A 409 -8.70 0.77 16.39
C CYS A 409 -8.43 0.16 17.78
N ASN A 410 -9.44 -0.22 18.55
CA ASN A 410 -9.22 -1.05 19.72
C ASN A 410 -8.62 -2.38 19.25
N ASP A 411 -7.53 -2.75 19.89
CA ASP A 411 -6.57 -3.69 19.35
C ASP A 411 -6.74 -5.12 19.88
N GLU A 412 -7.94 -5.49 20.34
CA GLU A 412 -8.19 -6.86 20.77
C GLU A 412 -8.04 -7.82 19.59
N ASP A 413 -6.98 -8.63 19.62
CA ASP A 413 -6.71 -9.62 18.59
C ASP A 413 -7.80 -10.70 18.64
N SER A 414 -8.44 -10.98 17.50
CA SER A 414 -9.23 -12.20 17.34
C SER A 414 -8.36 -13.45 17.56
N GLU A 415 -8.97 -14.58 17.90
CA GLU A 415 -8.26 -15.87 18.06
C GLU A 415 -7.43 -16.23 16.81
N ARG A 416 -7.98 -15.95 15.62
CA ARG A 416 -7.25 -16.11 14.36
C ARG A 416 -5.97 -15.27 14.33
N VAL A 417 -6.05 -13.98 14.68
CA VAL A 417 -4.88 -13.08 14.67
C VAL A 417 -3.84 -13.53 15.70
N LYS A 418 -4.28 -13.90 16.92
CA LYS A 418 -3.38 -14.43 17.96
C LYS A 418 -2.61 -15.65 17.46
N SER A 419 -3.30 -16.61 16.84
CA SER A 419 -2.69 -17.82 16.27
C SER A 419 -1.61 -17.49 15.23
N TRP A 420 -1.87 -16.57 14.30
CA TRP A 420 -0.87 -16.17 13.29
C TRP A 420 0.32 -15.40 13.87
N ARG A 421 0.10 -14.62 14.93
CA ARG A 421 1.17 -13.86 15.60
C ARG A 421 2.23 -14.78 16.20
N TYR A 422 1.81 -15.91 16.76
CA TYR A 422 2.74 -16.92 17.31
C TYR A 422 3.72 -17.47 16.27
N LEU A 423 3.36 -17.49 14.99
CA LEU A 423 4.28 -17.88 13.93
C LEU A 423 5.50 -16.94 13.90
N GLY A 424 5.28 -15.63 14.07
CA GLY A 424 6.34 -14.65 14.13
C GLY A 424 7.20 -14.80 15.38
N TYR A 425 6.57 -15.07 16.53
CA TYR A 425 7.29 -15.30 17.80
C TYR A 425 8.21 -16.52 17.71
N ILE A 426 7.75 -17.63 17.13
CA ILE A 426 8.57 -18.83 16.90
C ILE A 426 9.76 -18.46 16.00
N LYS A 427 9.51 -17.81 14.85
CA LYS A 427 10.57 -17.41 13.90
C LYS A 427 11.66 -16.59 14.56
N LEU A 428 11.27 -15.65 15.42
CA LEU A 428 12.19 -14.71 16.08
C LEU A 428 12.85 -15.24 17.35
N SER A 429 12.38 -16.35 17.92
CA SER A 429 13.01 -16.96 19.09
C SER A 429 14.50 -17.24 18.85
N LYS A 430 15.35 -17.01 19.85
CA LYS A 430 16.81 -17.17 19.75
C LYS A 430 17.33 -18.26 20.66
N THR A 431 16.60 -18.58 21.71
CA THR A 431 17.00 -19.58 22.70
C THR A 431 15.99 -20.70 22.82
N LYS A 432 16.46 -21.86 23.29
CA LYS A 432 15.60 -23.00 23.63
C LYS A 432 14.47 -22.59 24.59
N LYS A 433 14.81 -21.84 25.63
CA LYS A 433 13.86 -21.39 26.65
C LYS A 433 12.74 -20.52 26.05
N GLU A 434 13.10 -19.53 25.24
CA GLU A 434 12.10 -18.67 24.56
C GLU A 434 11.16 -19.50 23.67
N LEU A 435 11.72 -20.43 22.90
CA LEU A 435 10.93 -21.30 22.02
C LEU A 435 9.98 -22.21 22.81
N GLU A 436 10.45 -22.80 23.92
CA GLU A 436 9.63 -23.64 24.80
C GLU A 436 8.52 -22.84 25.50
N ASP A 437 8.81 -21.64 25.99
CA ASP A 437 7.81 -20.76 26.62
C ASP A 437 6.70 -20.37 25.62
N ILE A 438 7.09 -20.01 24.40
CA ILE A 438 6.16 -19.73 23.31
C ILE A 438 5.33 -20.98 22.98
N TRP A 439 5.96 -22.13 22.82
CA TRP A 439 5.28 -23.37 22.45
C TRP A 439 4.31 -23.87 23.52
N ASN A 440 4.67 -23.75 24.79
CA ASN A 440 3.78 -24.07 25.91
C ASN A 440 2.53 -23.18 25.92
N THR A 441 2.70 -21.89 25.61
CA THR A 441 1.57 -20.95 25.49
C THR A 441 0.67 -21.29 24.30
N ILE A 442 1.25 -21.70 23.17
CA ILE A 442 0.49 -22.15 22.00
C ILE A 442 -0.34 -23.39 22.36
N LYS A 443 0.26 -24.38 23.04
CA LYS A 443 -0.43 -25.60 23.49
C LYS A 443 -1.53 -25.32 24.51
N SER A 444 -1.28 -24.44 25.48
CA SER A 444 -2.28 -24.11 26.52
C SER A 444 -3.52 -23.46 25.95
N ASN A 445 -3.38 -22.69 24.86
CA ASN A 445 -4.49 -22.07 24.15
C ASN A 445 -5.08 -22.96 23.04
N GLY A 446 -4.52 -24.15 22.78
CA GLY A 446 -5.01 -25.10 21.78
C GLY A 446 -4.68 -24.76 20.33
N TYR A 447 -3.90 -23.70 20.07
CA TYR A 447 -3.60 -23.25 18.71
C TYR A 447 -2.74 -24.23 17.90
N ASP A 448 -2.00 -25.11 18.57
CA ASP A 448 -1.19 -26.15 17.90
C ASP A 448 -2.06 -27.10 17.06
N LYS A 449 -3.30 -27.38 17.50
CA LYS A 449 -4.23 -28.29 16.82
C LYS A 449 -4.90 -27.66 15.62
N GLU A 450 -5.17 -26.36 15.70
CA GLU A 450 -5.91 -25.61 14.68
C GLU A 450 -5.01 -25.07 13.56
N ASN A 451 -3.74 -24.82 13.86
CA ASN A 451 -2.81 -24.18 12.93
C ASN A 451 -1.58 -25.06 12.64
N PHE A 452 -1.68 -25.84 11.56
CA PHE A 452 -0.60 -26.71 11.08
C PHE A 452 0.73 -25.96 10.84
N PHE A 453 0.68 -24.69 10.43
CA PHE A 453 1.89 -23.91 10.17
C PHE A 453 2.71 -23.66 11.44
N LEU A 454 2.06 -23.55 12.61
CA LEU A 454 2.76 -23.39 13.88
C LEU A 454 3.62 -24.61 14.22
N ARG A 455 3.09 -25.82 14.05
CA ARG A 455 3.85 -27.07 14.26
C ARG A 455 5.03 -27.17 13.32
N LYS A 456 4.80 -26.90 12.02
CA LYS A 456 5.87 -26.94 11.02
C LYS A 456 6.98 -25.95 11.35
N GLU A 457 6.61 -24.72 11.72
CA GLU A 457 7.59 -23.68 12.06
C GLU A 457 8.33 -24.01 13.37
N TYR A 458 7.64 -24.52 14.38
CA TYR A 458 8.25 -24.99 15.63
C TYR A 458 9.32 -26.06 15.36
N VAL A 459 8.98 -27.10 14.57
CA VAL A 459 9.92 -28.16 14.20
C VAL A 459 11.14 -27.59 13.45
N ASN A 460 10.92 -26.69 12.51
CA ASN A 460 12.01 -26.03 11.79
C ASN A 460 12.90 -25.23 12.73
N LYS A 461 12.29 -24.52 13.69
CA LYS A 461 13.00 -23.71 14.65
C LYS A 461 13.80 -24.55 15.65
N CYS A 462 13.25 -25.66 16.15
CA CYS A 462 13.97 -26.64 16.96
C CYS A 462 15.25 -27.11 16.25
N LYS A 463 15.14 -27.50 14.97
CA LYS A 463 16.30 -27.92 14.16
C LYS A 463 17.35 -26.81 14.06
N SER A 464 16.92 -25.57 13.81
CA SER A 464 17.84 -24.42 13.71
C SER A 464 18.59 -24.12 15.02
N LEU A 465 18.01 -24.49 16.16
CA LEU A 465 18.57 -24.29 17.50
C LEU A 465 19.27 -25.55 18.05
N GLY A 466 19.36 -26.63 17.27
CA GLY A 466 19.94 -27.90 17.73
C GLY A 466 19.11 -28.62 18.80
N ILE A 467 17.80 -28.40 18.83
CA ILE A 467 16.86 -29.00 19.77
C ILE A 467 16.14 -30.17 19.08
N GLU A 468 15.98 -31.30 19.75
CA GLU A 468 15.14 -32.39 19.27
C GLU A 468 13.65 -31.97 19.36
N PRO A 469 12.91 -31.91 18.24
CA PRO A 469 11.51 -31.49 18.27
C PRO A 469 10.60 -32.57 18.87
N GLU A 470 9.49 -32.15 19.49
CA GLU A 470 8.39 -33.05 19.86
C GLU A 470 7.87 -33.80 18.61
N LYS A 471 7.41 -35.04 18.78
CA LYS A 471 6.74 -35.81 17.71
C LYS A 471 5.27 -35.42 17.67
N PHE A 472 4.78 -35.05 16.48
CA PHE A 472 3.43 -34.51 16.25
C PHE A 472 2.50 -35.47 15.51
#